data_AF-A0A6G1R1P9-F1
#
_entry.id   AF-A0A6G1R1P9-F1
#
_cell.length_a   1.000
_cell.length_b   1.000
_cell.length_c   1.000
_cell.angle_alpha   90.00
_cell.angle_beta   90.00
_cell.angle_gamma   90.00
#
_symmetry.space_group_name_H-M   'P 1'
#
loop_
_entity.id
_entity.type
_entity.pdbx_description
1 polymer ?
#
loop_
_entity_poly.entity_id
_entity_poly.type
_entity_poly.pdbx_seq_one_letter_code
_entity_poly.pdbx_strand_id
1 'polypeptide(L)'
;MAPLHVFVYLLGLVVLSHSACFFRQLEVKDVNNPPKGCVDEDGKQHAFGTKWMRDCKACSCTTAGLSCCDMIPEAVNVPQECELVVNRKTCSGKVVLKSDKTKLCNPV
;
A
#
# COMPACT_ATOMS: atom_id res chain seq x y z
N MET A 1 -40.28 12.55 14.79
CA MET A 1 -38.96 13.17 14.52
C MET A 1 -37.91 12.13 14.85
N ALA A 2 -37.55 11.31 13.85
CA ALA A 2 -36.51 10.29 13.99
C ALA A 2 -35.16 11.01 14.28
N PRO A 3 -34.35 10.51 15.22
CA PRO A 3 -33.27 11.31 15.75
C PRO A 3 -32.16 11.39 14.70
N LEU A 4 -31.74 12.62 14.39
CA LEU A 4 -30.56 12.94 13.58
C LEU A 4 -29.32 12.11 13.96
N HIS A 5 -29.25 11.62 15.20
CA HIS A 5 -28.20 10.74 15.71
C HIS A 5 -28.01 9.43 14.95
N VAL A 6 -29.06 8.84 14.36
CA VAL A 6 -28.92 7.60 13.57
C VAL A 6 -28.18 7.88 12.26
N PHE A 7 -28.35 9.07 11.69
CA PHE A 7 -27.73 9.46 10.42
C PHE A 7 -26.23 9.75 10.56
N VAL A 8 -25.81 10.31 11.70
CA VAL A 8 -24.40 10.65 11.95
C VAL A 8 -23.52 9.40 12.17
N TYR A 9 -24.08 8.32 12.75
CA TYR A 9 -23.33 7.09 12.99
C TYR A 9 -22.98 6.33 11.70
N LEU A 10 -23.81 6.45 10.66
CA LEU A 10 -23.60 5.79 9.37
C LEU A 10 -22.48 6.41 8.50
N LEU A 11 -22.10 7.67 8.76
CA LEU A 11 -21.05 8.36 8.00
C LEU A 11 -19.64 8.14 8.55
N GLY A 12 -19.49 7.51 9.73
CA GLY A 12 -18.20 7.24 10.37
C GLY A 12 -17.49 5.98 9.88
N LEU A 13 -18.15 5.15 9.07
CA LEU A 13 -17.56 3.95 8.47
C LEU A 13 -16.96 4.26 7.09
N VAL A 14 -16.29 5.41 6.93
CA VAL A 14 -15.41 5.62 5.78
C VAL A 14 -14.21 4.70 5.99
N VAL A 15 -14.39 3.51 5.42
CA VAL A 15 -13.49 2.39 5.24
C VAL A 15 -12.03 2.80 5.46
N LEU A 16 -11.42 2.32 6.55
CA LEU A 16 -9.97 2.13 6.63
C LEU A 16 -9.62 1.04 5.60
N SER A 17 -9.63 1.38 4.31
CA SER A 17 -9.06 0.52 3.28
C SER A 17 -7.56 0.74 3.35
N HIS A 18 -6.90 0.10 4.32
CA HIS A 18 -5.49 -0.20 4.20
C HIS A 18 -5.35 -1.28 3.12
N SER A 19 -5.57 -0.88 1.87
CA SER A 19 -5.16 -1.72 0.77
C SER A 19 -3.64 -1.56 0.69
N ALA A 20 -2.92 -2.68 0.84
CA ALA A 20 -1.47 -2.74 0.63
C ALA A 20 -1.06 -2.10 -0.70
N CYS A 21 -1.98 -2.02 -1.68
CA CYS A 21 -1.80 -1.32 -2.93
C CYS A 21 -2.75 -0.13 -3.10
N PHE A 22 -2.30 0.91 -3.79
CA PHE A 22 -3.18 1.90 -4.39
C PHE A 22 -2.98 1.94 -5.91
N PHE A 23 -4.05 2.35 -6.60
CA PHE A 23 -4.02 2.63 -8.02
C PHE A 23 -4.60 4.02 -8.28
N ARG A 24 -3.80 4.88 -8.93
CA ARG A 24 -4.22 6.19 -9.41
C ARG A 24 -4.33 6.14 -10.93
N GLN A 25 -5.55 6.31 -11.44
CA GLN A 25 -5.78 6.39 -12.88
C GLN A 25 -5.01 7.55 -13.51
N LEU A 26 -4.60 7.35 -14.77
CA LEU A 26 -3.96 8.40 -15.54
C LEU A 26 -4.96 9.50 -15.89
N GLU A 27 -4.69 10.73 -15.43
CA GLU A 27 -5.51 11.90 -15.79
C GLU A 27 -5.01 12.52 -17.11
N VAL A 28 -5.86 12.50 -18.14
CA VAL A 28 -5.61 13.22 -19.40
C VAL A 28 -6.37 14.54 -19.38
N LYS A 29 -5.68 15.63 -19.02
CA LYS A 29 -6.27 16.97 -18.95
C LYS A 29 -6.36 17.67 -20.31
N ASP A 30 -5.45 17.35 -21.23
CA ASP A 30 -5.40 17.88 -22.58
C ASP A 30 -5.12 16.72 -23.56
N VAL A 31 -6.03 16.51 -24.50
CA VAL A 31 -5.91 15.45 -25.51
C VAL A 31 -4.81 15.75 -26.53
N ASN A 32 -4.50 17.04 -26.77
CA ASN A 32 -3.44 17.45 -27.70
C ASN A 32 -2.05 17.34 -27.08
N ASN A 33 -1.96 17.28 -25.75
CA ASN A 33 -0.72 17.10 -25.01
C ASN A 33 -0.88 15.98 -23.98
N PRO A 34 -0.96 14.71 -24.44
CA PRO A 34 -1.16 13.59 -23.55
C PRO A 34 0.02 13.44 -22.59
N PRO A 35 -0.23 12.99 -21.36
CA PRO A 35 0.83 12.72 -20.40
C PRO A 35 1.78 11.66 -20.95
N LYS A 36 3.08 11.84 -20.69
CA LYS A 36 4.14 10.90 -21.12
C LYS A 36 4.52 9.90 -20.03
N GLY A 37 3.78 9.89 -18.92
CA GLY A 37 4.09 9.13 -17.74
C GLY A 37 3.16 9.46 -16.57
N CYS A 38 3.53 8.96 -15.39
CA CYS A 38 2.79 9.14 -14.15
C CYS A 38 3.55 10.08 -13.21
N VAL A 39 2.83 10.86 -12.42
CA VAL A 39 3.40 11.71 -11.38
C VAL A 39 3.17 11.05 -10.03
N ASP A 40 4.27 10.78 -9.31
CA ASP A 40 4.21 10.22 -7.95
C ASP A 40 3.85 11.28 -6.89
N GLU A 41 3.75 10.87 -5.63
CA GLU A 41 3.41 11.77 -4.51
C GLU A 41 4.47 12.86 -4.26
N ASP A 42 5.70 12.68 -4.74
CA ASP A 42 6.77 13.69 -4.64
C ASP A 42 6.72 14.70 -5.80
N GLY A 43 5.75 14.57 -6.71
CA GLY A 43 5.66 15.38 -7.91
C GLY A 43 6.65 14.96 -9.01
N LYS A 44 7.33 13.81 -8.86
CA LYS A 44 8.29 13.33 -9.85
C LYS A 44 7.56 12.58 -10.97
N GLN A 45 7.87 12.94 -12.20
CA GLN A 45 7.37 12.24 -13.37
C GLN A 45 8.20 10.99 -13.67
N HIS A 46 7.53 9.86 -13.84
CA HIS A 46 8.09 8.59 -14.26
C HIS A 46 7.49 8.18 -15.60
N ALA A 47 8.32 7.81 -16.57
CA ALA A 47 7.87 7.44 -17.90
C ALA A 47 6.99 6.17 -17.86
N PHE A 48 6.11 5.98 -18.84
CA PHE A 48 5.37 4.73 -18.98
C PHE A 48 6.29 3.51 -19.09
N GLY A 49 5.87 2.40 -18.51
CA GLY A 49 6.62 1.14 -18.47
C GLY A 49 7.69 1.09 -17.36
N THR A 50 7.94 2.19 -16.66
CA THR A 50 8.91 2.21 -15.56
C THR A 50 8.38 1.55 -14.31
N LYS A 51 9.31 0.97 -13.53
CA LYS A 51 9.09 0.43 -12.21
C LYS A 51 10.15 0.98 -11.27
N TRP A 52 9.77 1.30 -10.04
CA TRP A 52 10.69 1.79 -9.04
C TRP A 52 10.22 1.40 -7.64
N MET A 53 11.12 1.54 -6.67
CA MET A 53 10.82 1.34 -5.26
C MET A 53 10.84 2.69 -4.55
N ARG A 54 9.83 2.94 -3.71
CA ARG A 54 9.73 4.14 -2.86
C ARG A 54 9.10 3.74 -1.54
N ASP A 55 9.75 4.05 -0.41
CA ASP A 55 9.21 3.79 0.93
C ASP A 55 8.70 2.35 1.13
N CYS A 56 9.46 1.38 0.62
CA CYS A 56 9.08 -0.03 0.60
C CYS A 56 7.77 -0.34 -0.12
N LYS A 57 7.40 0.51 -1.08
CA LYS A 57 6.38 0.25 -2.08
C LYS A 57 7.01 -0.05 -3.43
N ALA A 58 6.57 -1.12 -4.06
CA ALA A 58 6.81 -1.43 -5.45
C ALA A 58 5.86 -0.61 -6.31
N CYS A 59 6.38 0.37 -7.05
CA CYS A 59 5.60 1.22 -7.93
C CYS A 59 5.80 0.85 -9.40
N SER A 60 4.76 1.02 -10.20
CA SER A 60 4.79 0.86 -11.65
C SER A 60 3.91 1.90 -12.32
N CYS A 61 4.42 2.51 -13.39
CA CYS A 61 3.67 3.44 -14.22
C CYS A 61 3.28 2.77 -15.54
N THR A 62 1.99 2.72 -15.82
CA THR A 62 1.44 2.18 -17.07
C THR A 62 0.57 3.23 -17.76
N THR A 63 0.13 2.95 -18.98
CA THR A 63 -0.83 3.80 -19.69
C THR A 63 -2.19 3.86 -18.99
N ALA A 64 -2.50 2.92 -18.10
CA ALA A 64 -3.71 2.95 -17.29
C ALA A 64 -3.56 3.87 -16.06
N GLY A 65 -2.34 4.06 -15.57
CA GLY A 65 -2.07 4.85 -14.36
C GLY A 65 -0.89 4.33 -13.53
N LEU A 66 -0.78 4.90 -12.33
CA LEU A 66 0.22 4.58 -11.32
C LEU A 66 -0.33 3.54 -10.35
N SER A 67 0.37 2.42 -10.21
CA SER A 67 0.13 1.42 -9.17
C SER A 67 1.30 1.36 -8.22
N CYS A 68 1.06 1.39 -6.92
CA CYS A 68 2.09 1.21 -5.89
C CYS A 68 1.59 0.27 -4.79
N CYS A 69 2.39 -0.74 -4.45
CA CYS A 69 2.06 -1.76 -3.46
C CYS A 69 3.14 -1.90 -2.39
N ASP A 70 2.74 -2.00 -1.12
CA ASP A 70 3.62 -2.35 0.00
C ASP A 70 4.30 -3.70 -0.25
N MET A 71 5.61 -3.72 -0.07
CA MET A 71 6.43 -4.93 -0.12
C MET A 71 6.48 -5.65 1.22
N ILE A 72 6.18 -4.94 2.31
CA ILE A 72 6.15 -5.51 3.65
C ILE A 72 4.76 -6.10 3.87
N PRO A 73 4.64 -7.40 4.21
CA PRO A 73 3.36 -8.02 4.45
C PRO A 73 2.67 -7.39 5.66
N GLU A 74 1.37 -7.13 5.55
CA GLU A 74 0.56 -6.72 6.70
C GLU A 74 0.47 -7.87 7.72
N ALA A 75 0.59 -7.52 9.00
CA ALA A 75 0.54 -8.47 10.11
C ALA A 75 -0.91 -8.87 10.47
N VAL A 76 -1.73 -9.23 9.48
CA VAL A 76 -3.16 -9.52 9.68
C VAL A 76 -3.42 -10.84 10.43
N ASN A 77 -2.42 -11.72 10.58
CA ASN A 77 -2.59 -12.96 11.34
C ASN A 77 -1.26 -13.51 11.90
N VAL A 78 -0.60 -12.73 12.76
CA VAL A 78 0.64 -13.17 13.43
C VAL A 78 0.28 -13.85 14.78
N PRO A 79 0.65 -15.13 15.01
CA PRO A 79 0.40 -15.82 16.28
C PRO A 79 0.99 -15.08 17.49
N GLN A 80 0.44 -15.31 18.69
CA GLN A 80 0.86 -14.57 19.90
C GLN A 80 2.34 -14.81 20.25
N GLU A 81 2.85 -16.00 19.99
CA GLU A 81 4.23 -16.41 20.18
C GLU A 81 5.17 -15.86 19.10
N CYS A 82 4.63 -15.18 18.09
CA CYS A 82 5.36 -14.70 16.93
C CYS A 82 5.30 -13.17 16.78
N GLU A 83 6.28 -12.63 16.07
CA GLU A 83 6.35 -11.21 15.74
C GLU A 83 6.84 -11.02 14.29
N LEU A 84 6.35 -9.96 13.64
CA LEU A 84 6.84 -9.53 12.33
C LEU A 84 8.08 -8.65 12.52
N VAL A 85 9.24 -9.12 12.07
CA VAL A 85 10.47 -8.34 12.00
C VAL A 85 10.60 -7.73 10.62
N VAL A 86 10.60 -6.40 10.56
CA VAL A 86 10.70 -5.62 9.32
C VAL A 86 12.13 -5.14 9.12
N ASN A 87 12.70 -5.45 7.96
CA ASN A 87 13.93 -4.82 7.47
C ASN A 87 13.57 -3.78 6.41
N ARG A 88 13.62 -2.50 6.80
CA ARG A 88 13.33 -1.37 5.89
C ARG A 88 14.41 -1.11 4.85
N LYS A 89 15.65 -1.58 5.06
CA LYS A 89 16.74 -1.43 4.06
C LYS A 89 16.50 -2.34 2.86
N THR A 90 16.00 -3.54 3.11
CA THR A 90 15.69 -4.54 2.08
C THR A 90 14.20 -4.63 1.76
N CYS A 91 13.38 -3.78 2.40
CA CYS A 91 11.92 -3.76 2.28
C CYS A 91 11.26 -5.14 2.40
N SER A 92 11.70 -5.91 3.41
CA SER A 92 11.25 -7.28 3.64
C SER A 92 10.75 -7.46 5.07
N GLY A 93 9.67 -8.22 5.25
CA GLY A 93 9.19 -8.67 6.56
C GLY A 93 9.39 -10.18 6.74
N LYS A 94 9.73 -10.61 7.95
CA LYS A 94 9.76 -12.04 8.32
C LYS A 94 9.02 -12.23 9.63
N VAL A 95 8.17 -13.26 9.72
CA VAL A 95 7.52 -13.64 10.97
C VAL A 95 8.42 -14.63 11.71
N VAL A 96 8.82 -14.29 12.93
CA VAL A 96 9.76 -15.08 13.75
C VAL A 96 9.18 -15.34 15.13
N LEU A 97 9.73 -16.31 15.85
CA LEU A 97 9.34 -16.55 17.25
C LEU A 97 9.83 -15.39 18.14
N LYS A 98 8.99 -14.96 19.08
CA LYS A 98 9.36 -13.96 20.10
C LYS A 98 10.46 -14.47 21.03
N SER A 99 10.44 -15.77 21.34
CA SER A 99 11.43 -16.41 22.20
C SER A 99 12.80 -16.57 21.52
N ASP A 100 12.83 -16.66 20.18
CA ASP A 100 14.04 -16.82 19.38
C ASP A 100 13.83 -16.23 17.98
N LYS A 101 14.29 -14.99 17.79
CA LYS A 101 14.12 -14.23 16.53
C LYS A 101 14.90 -14.82 15.35
N THR A 102 15.75 -15.83 15.56
CA THR A 102 16.47 -16.52 14.48
C THR A 102 15.62 -17.60 13.80
N LYS A 103 14.56 -18.06 14.48
CA LYS A 103 13.65 -19.11 13.99
C LYS A 103 12.43 -18.50 13.31
N LEU A 104 12.15 -18.98 12.10
CA LEU A 104 10.91 -18.68 11.40
C LEU A 104 9.73 -19.19 12.22
N CYS A 105 8.71 -18.36 12.36
CA CYS A 105 7.43 -18.76 12.91
C CYS A 105 6.70 -19.58 11.85
N ASN A 106 6.48 -20.86 12.11
CA ASN A 106 5.68 -21.72 11.26
C ASN A 106 4.53 -22.23 12.13
N PRO A 107 3.29 -21.76 11.94
CA PRO A 107 2.15 -22.31 12.66
C PRO A 107 2.00 -23.77 12.21
N VAL A 108 2.19 -24.71 13.14
CA VAL A 108 1.85 -26.13 12.95
C VAL A 108 0.35 -26.29 13.12
#